data_AF-A0A924NAL2-F1
#
_entry.id   AF-A0A924NAL2-F1
#
_cell.length_a   1.000
_cell.length_b   1.000
_cell.length_c   1.000
_cell.angle_alpha   90.00
_cell.angle_beta   90.00
_cell.angle_gamma   90.00
#
_symmetry.space_group_name_H-M   'P 1'
#
loop_
_entity.id
_entity.type
_entity.pdbx_description
1 polymer ?
#
loop_
_entity_poly.entity_id
_entity_poly.type
_entity_poly.pdbx_seq_one_letter_code
_entity_poly.pdbx_strand_id
1 'polypeptide(L)' 'MRPQDQPTDVRSALSAALGPAFTLGRELGGGGMSRVFMAREEMLERDVVVKVLLPELAQGLSADRFAREMRLAAGL' A
#
# COMPACT_ATOMS: atom_id res chain seq x y z
N MET A 1 27.67 15.62 1.53
CA MET A 1 26.89 14.57 0.83
C MET A 1 25.45 14.69 1.34
N ARG A 2 24.64 15.54 0.71
CA ARG A 2 23.50 15.23 -0.19
C ARG A 2 22.34 14.52 0.56
N PRO A 3 21.15 15.16 0.73
CA PRO A 3 19.97 14.58 1.37
C PRO A 3 19.24 13.59 0.45
N GLN A 4 19.98 12.62 -0.09
CA GLN A 4 19.50 11.64 -1.05
C GLN A 4 19.45 10.29 -0.32
N ASP A 5 18.33 9.57 -0.44
CA ASP A 5 18.04 8.23 0.12
C ASP A 5 17.06 8.15 1.30
N GLN A 6 16.11 9.08 1.42
CA GLN A 6 14.86 8.72 2.12
C GLN A 6 13.95 8.02 1.09
N PRO A 7 13.69 6.70 1.21
CA PRO A 7 12.73 6.04 0.33
C PRO A 7 11.43 6.84 0.42
N THR A 8 10.88 7.21 -0.73
CA THR A 8 9.61 7.93 -0.84
C THR A 8 8.66 7.46 0.25
N ASP A 9 8.30 8.35 1.19
CA ASP A 9 7.48 7.95 2.33
C ASP A 9 6.19 7.32 1.81
N VAL A 10 6.11 5.99 1.93
CA VAL A 10 5.02 5.16 1.40
C VAL A 10 3.69 5.65 1.93
N ARG A 11 3.66 6.18 3.15
CA ARG A 11 2.49 6.78 3.75
C ARG A 11 2.05 8.02 2.97
N SER A 12 2.98 8.93 2.68
CA SER A 12 2.70 10.14 1.90
C SER A 12 2.25 9.82 0.47
N ALA A 13 2.92 8.88 -0.20
CA ALA A 13 2.53 8.46 -1.55
C ALA A 13 1.14 7.80 -1.56
N LEU A 14 0.86 6.94 -0.57
CA LEU A 14 -0.43 6.29 -0.42
C LEU A 14 -1.55 7.30 -0.13
N SER A 15 -1.31 8.24 0.78
CA SER A 15 -2.28 9.29 1.10
C SER A 15 -2.62 10.14 -0.13
N ALA A 16 -1.63 10.45 -0.97
CA ALA A 16 -1.85 11.18 -2.21
C ALA A 16 -2.66 10.35 -3.24
N ALA A 17 -2.39 9.05 -3.33
CA ALA A 17 -3.09 8.15 -4.26
C ALA A 17 -4.55 7.89 -3.87
N LEU A 18 -4.84 7.77 -2.57
CA LEU A 18 -6.20 7.57 -2.07
C LEU A 18 -7.02 8.88 -2.08
N GLY A 19 -6.35 10.02 -1.93
CA GLY A 19 -6.99 11.33 -1.92
C GLY A 19 -7.94 11.54 -0.74
N PRO A 20 -8.83 12.55 -0.80
CA PRO A 20 -9.66 12.94 0.33
C PRO A 20 -10.80 11.95 0.65
N ALA A 21 -11.06 10.97 -0.23
CA ALA A 21 -12.08 9.96 0.00
C ALA A 21 -11.70 8.96 1.12
N PHE A 22 -10.41 8.90 1.48
CA PHE A 22 -9.91 8.03 2.52
C PHE A 22 -9.00 8.77 3.50
N THR A 23 -9.29 8.65 4.79
CA THR A 23 -8.40 9.11 5.85
C THR A 23 -7.44 8.00 6.25
N LEU A 24 -6.14 8.20 6.02
CA LEU A 24 -5.13 7.19 6.33
C LEU A 24 -4.83 7.13 7.83
N GLY A 25 -5.11 5.98 8.43
CA GLY A 25 -4.85 5.68 9.84
C GLY A 25 -3.44 5.15 10.09
N ARG A 26 -3.31 4.36 11.16
CA ARG A 26 -2.04 3.76 11.56
C ARG A 26 -1.63 2.61 10.64
N GLU A 27 -0.33 2.35 10.55
CA GLU A 27 0.18 1.11 9.97
C GLU A 27 -0.11 -0.06 10.92
N LEU A 28 -0.60 -1.17 10.37
CA LEU A 28 -0.97 -2.37 11.11
C LEU A 28 0.17 -3.41 11.15
N GLY A 29 1.28 -3.12 10.48
CA GLY A 29 2.34 -4.08 10.20
C GLY A 29 2.02 -4.89 8.94
N GLY A 30 3.04 -5.18 8.15
CA GLY A 30 2.91 -5.94 6.91
C GLY A 30 3.82 -7.15 6.90
N GLY A 31 3.36 -8.22 6.25
CA GLY A 31 4.13 -9.45 6.05
C GLY A 31 4.79 -9.48 4.67
N GLY A 32 5.98 -10.09 4.59
CA GLY A 32 6.69 -10.36 3.34
C GLY A 32 7.16 -9.10 2.61
N MET A 33 6.37 -8.65 1.64
CA MET A 33 6.71 -7.60 0.65
C MET A 33 5.71 -6.42 0.66
N SER A 34 4.87 -6.35 1.69
CA SER A 34 3.76 -5.41 1.77
C SER A 34 3.80 -4.61 3.06
N ARG A 35 3.25 -3.39 3.01
CA ARG A 35 2.84 -2.62 4.18
C ARG A 35 1.32 -2.56 4.20
N VAL A 36 0.74 -2.57 5.39
CA VAL A 36 -0.71 -2.60 5.57
C VAL A 36 -1.11 -1.43 6.45
N PHE A 37 -2.06 -0.65 5.98
CA PHE A 37 -2.57 0.53 6.66
C PHE A 37 -4.06 0.36 6.96
N MET A 38 -4.47 0.84 8.13
CA MET A 38 -5.86 1.14 8.39
C MET A 38 -6.22 2.43 7.67
N ALA A 39 -7.38 2.51 7.03
CA ALA A 39 -7.93 3.76 6.50
C ALA A 39 -9.43 3.82 6.75
N ARG A 40 -9.99 5.02 6.81
CA ARG A 40 -11.43 5.23 6.87
C ARG A 40 -11.92 5.74 5.53
N GLU A 41 -12.89 5.06 4.93
CA GLU A 41 -13.60 5.52 3.74
C GLU A 41 -14.70 6.49 4.18
N GLU A 42 -14.58 7.77 3.80
CA GLU A 42 -15.44 8.83 4.33
C GLU A 42 -16.87 8.73 3.81
N MET A 43 -17.06 8.34 2.54
CA MET A 43 -18.39 8.28 1.94
C MET A 43 -19.26 7.15 2.48
N LEU A 44 -18.65 6.00 2.78
CA LEU A 44 -19.35 4.82 3.31
C LEU A 44 -19.21 4.69 4.82
N GLU A 45 -18.55 5.64 5.46
CA GLU A 45 -18.36 5.70 6.89
C GLU A 45 -17.85 4.38 7.48
N ARG A 46 -16.91 3.71 6.80
CA ARG A 46 -16.37 2.42 7.23
C ARG A 46 -14.85 2.37 7.27
N ASP A 47 -14.38 1.48 8.11
CA ASP A 47 -12.98 1.17 8.28
C ASP A 47 -12.55 0.12 7.24
N VAL A 48 -11.52 0.44 6.45
CA VAL A 48 -10.95 -0.41 5.39
C VAL A 48 -9.46 -0.63 5.56
N VAL A 49 -8.97 -1.79 5.13
CA VAL A 49 -7.54 -2.10 5.15
C VAL A 49 -6.94 -1.87 3.77
N VAL A 50 -5.85 -1.10 3.71
CA VAL A 50 -5.12 -0.81 2.47
C VAL A 50 -3.76 -1.49 2.49
N LYS A 51 -3.54 -2.45 1.59
CA LYS A 51 -2.28 -3.17 1.44
C LYS A 51 -1.48 -2.56 0.29
N VAL A 52 -0.30 -2.05 0.59
CA VAL A 52 0.65 -1.48 -0.38
C VAL A 52 1.80 -2.42 -0.58
N LEU A 53 2.21 -2.63 -1.82
CA LEU A 53 3.40 -3.41 -2.16
C LEU A 53 4.57 -2.49 -2.45
N LEU A 54 5.73 -2.81 -1.89
CA LEU A 54 6.93 -1.99 -2.01
C LEU A 54 7.76 -2.43 -3.24
N PRO A 55 8.02 -1.52 -4.20
CA PRO A 55 8.82 -1.85 -5.40
C PRO A 55 10.28 -2.19 -5.11
N GLU A 56 10.84 -1.71 -3.99
CA GLU A 56 12.26 -1.82 -3.64
C GLU A 56 12.70 -3.27 -3.34
N LEU A 57 11.75 -4.19 -3.10
CA LEU A 57 11.98 -5.63 -2.96
C LEU A 57 11.50 -6.44 -4.19
N ALA A 58 10.92 -5.79 -5.21
CA ALA A 58 10.49 -6.42 -6.46
C ALA A 58 11.65 -6.68 -7.45
N GLN A 59 12.88 -6.35 -7.07
CA GLN A 59 14.11 -6.63 -7.83
C GLN A 59 14.37 -8.15 -8.06
N GLY A 60 13.58 -9.05 -7.44
CA GLY A 60 13.72 -10.50 -7.62
C GLY A 60 12.43 -11.27 -7.98
N LEU A 61 11.27 -10.61 -8.05
CA LEU A 61 9.98 -11.27 -8.27
C LEU A 61 9.13 -10.44 -9.23
N SER A 62 9.12 -10.87 -10.49
CA SER A 62 8.41 -10.25 -11.61
C SER A 62 6.97 -9.90 -11.24
N ALA A 63 6.51 -8.72 -11.66
CA ALA A 63 5.14 -8.21 -11.57
C ALA A 63 4.04 -9.23 -11.95
N ASP A 64 4.42 -10.29 -12.68
CA ASP A 64 3.61 -11.45 -13.02
C ASP A 64 3.08 -12.25 -11.81
N ARG A 65 3.89 -12.47 -10.76
CA ARG A 65 3.42 -13.15 -9.55
C ARG A 65 2.42 -12.27 -8.80
N PHE A 66 2.65 -10.96 -8.79
CA PHE A 66 1.74 -9.98 -8.20
C PHE A 66 0.39 -9.96 -8.93
N ALA A 67 0.39 -9.90 -10.27
CA ALA A 67 -0.83 -9.98 -11.06
C ALA A 67 -1.60 -11.28 -10.81
N ARG A 68 -0.90 -12.40 -10.57
CA ARG A 68 -1.54 -13.68 -10.21
C ARG A 68 -2.22 -13.62 -8.84
N GLU A 69 -1.58 -13.05 -7.82
CA GLU A 69 -2.20 -12.90 -6.50
C GLU A 69 -3.38 -11.93 -6.51
N MET A 70 -3.30 -10.81 -7.24
CA MET A 70 -4.45 -9.89 -7.37
C MET A 70 -5.65 -10.58 -8.04
N ARG A 71 -5.43 -11.40 -9.06
CA ARG A 71 -6.53 -12.16 -9.70
C ARG A 71 -7.17 -13.18 -8.76
N LEU A 72 -6.38 -13.79 -7.87
CA LEU A 72 -6.91 -14.71 -6.86
C LEU A 72 -7.72 -13.95 -5.80
N ALA A 73 -7.27 -12.77 -5.36
CA ALA A 73 -7.99 -11.94 -4.40
C ALA A 73 -9.25 -11.30 -4.99
N ALA A 74 -9.27 -11.00 -6.28
CA ALA A 74 -10.41 -10.42 -7.00
C ALA A 74 -11.46 -11.44 -7.47
N GLY A 75 -11.21 -12.74 -7.24
CA GLY A 75 -12.12 -13.83 -7.61
C GLY A 75 -13.00 -14.37 -6.47
N LEU A 76 -13.00 -13.69 -5.31
CA LEU A 76 -13.82 -13.98 -4.14
C LEU A 76 -14.76 -12.79 -3.86
#